data_AF-A0A947A300-F1
#
_entry.id   AF-A0A947A300-F1
#
_cell.length_a   1.000
_cell.length_b   1.000
_cell.length_c   1.000
_cell.angle_alpha   90.00
_cell.angle_beta   90.00
_cell.angle_gamma   90.00
#
_symmetry.space_group_name_H-M   'P 1'
#
loop_
_entity.id
_entity.type
_entity.pdbx_description
1 polymer ?
#
loop_
_entity_poly.entity_id
_entity_poly.type
_entity_poly.pdbx_seq_one_letter_code
_entity_poly.pdbx_strand_id
1 'polypeptide(L)'
;MKVHVQFLGAAGTVTGSKFYVGTQELNLMVDCGMFQGIKALRELNWHPLPIDVRGIDMVLLTHGHLDHTGYLPRLVREGFKGEIIGTAATLAITEVILRDSAKIHEEEAEKANKEGYSRHKPALPFYTLEEAERTLRLFRTVKEDQWIKASDHIRFRFRYNGHIIGSTYIELSINERILVFSGDLGRYEDLLLEPPKQPEWADYLFVESTYGNKLHPDEEVEQQLVELTR
;
A
#
# COMPACT_ATOMS: atom_id res chain seq x y z
N MET A 1 -8.02 24.16 9.30
CA MET A 1 -6.94 23.26 9.75
C MET A 1 -5.83 23.21 8.70
N LYS A 2 -4.54 23.25 9.10
CA LYS A 2 -3.42 23.06 8.16
C LYS A 2 -3.22 21.57 7.90
N VAL A 3 -3.11 21.18 6.63
CA VAL A 3 -2.85 19.81 6.20
C VAL A 3 -1.49 19.78 5.51
N HIS A 4 -0.67 18.79 5.83
CA HIS A 4 0.61 18.54 5.19
C HIS A 4 0.62 17.12 4.64
N VAL A 5 0.84 16.98 3.33
CA VAL A 5 0.99 15.69 2.67
C VAL A 5 2.44 15.51 2.25
N GLN A 6 3.06 14.42 2.68
CA GLN A 6 4.43 14.05 2.34
C GLN A 6 4.45 12.72 1.60
N PHE A 7 5.13 12.72 0.46
CA PHE A 7 5.36 11.54 -0.36
C PHE A 7 6.60 10.83 0.16
N LEU A 8 6.44 9.62 0.69
CA LEU A 8 7.54 8.83 1.28
C LEU A 8 7.99 7.69 0.34
N GLY A 9 7.28 7.48 -0.77
CA GLY A 9 7.61 6.53 -1.83
C GLY A 9 6.64 6.62 -2.99
N ALA A 10 6.84 5.78 -4.02
CA ALA A 10 6.09 5.80 -5.29
C ALA A 10 5.98 7.19 -5.98
N ALA A 11 6.97 8.08 -5.76
CA ALA A 11 7.09 9.36 -6.45
C ALA A 11 8.36 9.32 -7.33
N GLY A 12 8.18 9.38 -8.65
CA GLY A 12 9.26 9.12 -9.61
C GLY A 12 9.66 7.64 -9.73
N THR A 13 8.86 6.74 -9.15
CA THR A 13 9.00 5.28 -9.23
C THR A 13 7.62 4.63 -9.03
N VAL A 14 7.46 3.37 -9.44
CA VAL A 14 6.16 2.66 -9.34
C VAL A 14 5.91 2.09 -7.94
N THR A 15 6.96 1.68 -7.24
CA THR A 15 6.81 0.83 -6.04
C THR A 15 7.04 1.59 -4.73
N GLY A 16 6.58 1.00 -3.64
CA GLY A 16 6.79 1.51 -2.29
C GLY A 16 5.83 2.64 -1.93
N SER A 17 4.57 2.56 -2.35
CA SER A 17 3.53 3.56 -2.09
C SER A 17 3.40 3.85 -0.60
N LYS A 18 3.63 5.13 -0.23
CA LYS A 18 3.57 5.63 1.15
C LYS A 18 3.27 7.13 1.14
N PHE A 19 2.10 7.52 1.62
CA PHE A 19 1.73 8.93 1.79
C PHE A 19 1.49 9.23 3.26
N TYR A 20 2.22 10.18 3.82
CA TYR A 20 1.95 10.68 5.17
C TYR A 20 1.07 11.93 5.10
N VAL A 21 -0.03 11.94 5.84
CA VAL A 21 -0.98 13.04 5.93
C VAL A 21 -1.01 13.54 7.38
N GLY A 22 -0.26 14.61 7.63
CA GLY A 22 -0.18 15.25 8.94
C GLY A 22 -1.24 16.34 9.10
N THR A 23 -1.91 16.35 10.25
CA THR A 23 -2.88 17.39 10.64
C THR A 23 -2.63 17.85 12.08
N GLN A 24 -3.49 18.72 12.61
CA GLN A 24 -3.44 19.12 14.02
C GLN A 24 -4.12 18.10 14.95
N GLU A 25 -4.96 17.21 14.42
CA GLU A 25 -5.75 16.25 15.21
C GLU A 25 -5.19 14.84 15.12
N LEU A 26 -4.88 14.38 13.91
CA LEU A 26 -4.36 13.04 13.62
C LEU A 26 -3.30 13.10 12.52
N ASN A 27 -2.37 12.15 12.58
CA ASN A 27 -1.42 11.84 11.52
C ASN A 27 -1.77 10.48 10.93
N LEU A 28 -2.06 10.49 9.64
CA LEU A 28 -2.51 9.32 8.91
C LEU A 28 -1.41 8.89 7.94
N MET A 29 -1.41 7.60 7.60
CA MET A 29 -0.65 7.12 6.45
C MET A 29 -1.58 6.41 5.48
N VAL A 30 -1.48 6.73 4.19
CA VAL A 30 -2.15 5.99 3.12
C VAL A 30 -1.12 5.11 2.45
N ASP A 31 -1.38 3.81 2.48
CA ASP A 31 -0.49 2.72 2.13
C ASP A 31 0.84 2.70 2.90
N CYS A 32 1.42 1.51 3.06
CA CYS A 32 2.73 1.30 3.65
C CYS A 32 3.53 0.27 2.86
N GLY A 33 3.89 0.66 1.65
CA GLY A 33 4.49 -0.20 0.63
C GLY A 33 6.00 -0.41 0.71
N MET A 34 6.44 -1.61 0.34
CA MET A 34 7.85 -1.93 0.11
C MET A 34 8.30 -1.53 -1.29
N PHE A 35 9.47 -0.92 -1.44
CA PHE A 35 10.11 -0.70 -2.73
C PHE A 35 10.56 -2.03 -3.35
N GLN A 36 10.20 -2.30 -4.60
CA GLN A 36 10.53 -3.52 -5.32
C GLN A 36 11.40 -3.23 -6.56
N GLY A 37 11.90 -4.29 -7.21
CA GLY A 37 12.66 -4.19 -8.46
C GLY A 37 14.16 -4.05 -8.25
N ILE A 38 14.77 -3.07 -8.95
CA ILE A 38 16.23 -2.91 -9.00
C ILE A 38 16.84 -2.67 -7.62
N LYS A 39 18.10 -3.07 -7.45
CA LYS A 39 18.82 -3.02 -6.16
C LYS A 39 18.75 -1.64 -5.49
N ALA A 40 18.94 -0.56 -6.25
CA ALA A 40 18.91 0.81 -5.71
C ALA A 40 17.57 1.16 -5.05
N LEU A 41 16.44 0.70 -5.60
CA LEU A 41 15.11 0.90 -4.99
C LEU A 41 14.96 0.04 -3.74
N ARG A 42 15.38 -1.22 -3.79
CA ARG A 42 15.31 -2.13 -2.63
C ARG A 42 16.14 -1.63 -1.44
N GLU A 43 17.25 -0.95 -1.69
CA GLU A 43 18.08 -0.34 -0.64
C GLU A 43 17.32 0.78 0.11
N LEU A 44 16.36 1.46 -0.54
CA LEU A 44 15.54 2.49 0.11
C LEU A 44 14.69 1.94 1.26
N ASN A 45 14.32 0.66 1.23
CA ASN A 45 13.59 0.02 2.31
C ASN A 45 14.37 -0.03 3.64
N TRP A 46 15.70 0.11 3.59
CA TRP A 46 16.56 0.06 4.76
C TRP A 46 16.82 1.43 5.39
N HIS A 47 16.42 2.51 4.71
CA HIS A 47 16.46 3.85 5.30
C HIS A 47 15.27 4.06 6.24
N PRO A 48 15.49 4.74 7.39
CA PRO A 48 14.39 5.12 8.25
C PRO A 48 13.48 6.11 7.52
N LEU A 49 12.17 6.05 7.81
CA LEU A 49 11.24 7.05 7.28
C LEU A 49 11.59 8.44 7.84
N PRO A 50 11.54 9.51 7.03
CA PRO A 50 11.83 10.88 7.47
C PRO A 50 10.66 11.51 8.26
N ILE A 51 10.00 10.73 9.12
CA ILE A 51 8.86 11.10 9.97
C ILE A 51 8.94 10.32 11.30
N ASP A 52 8.27 10.80 12.37
CA ASP A 52 8.14 10.03 13.61
C ASP A 52 7.03 8.98 13.48
N VAL A 53 7.43 7.72 13.27
CA VAL A 53 6.53 6.57 13.13
C VAL A 53 5.60 6.40 14.34
N ARG A 54 6.05 6.75 15.54
CA ARG A 54 5.24 6.64 16.76
C ARG A 54 4.11 7.66 16.82
N GLY A 55 4.21 8.72 16.03
CA GLY A 55 3.20 9.76 15.92
C GLY A 55 2.12 9.48 14.87
N ILE A 56 2.18 8.34 14.16
CA ILE A 56 1.15 7.92 13.20
C ILE A 56 0.01 7.25 13.97
N ASP A 57 -1.21 7.76 13.81
CA ASP A 57 -2.39 7.28 14.52
C ASP A 57 -3.05 6.09 13.82
N MET A 58 -3.01 6.07 12.48
CA MET A 58 -3.59 4.98 11.69
C MET A 58 -3.00 4.90 10.29
N VAL A 59 -3.06 3.70 9.71
CA VAL A 59 -2.73 3.41 8.31
C VAL A 59 -4.00 3.01 7.57
N LEU A 60 -4.24 3.58 6.40
CA LEU A 60 -5.34 3.23 5.50
C LEU A 60 -4.78 2.51 4.27
N LEU A 61 -5.28 1.31 3.97
CA LEU A 61 -4.79 0.50 2.86
C LEU A 61 -5.74 0.55 1.66
N THR A 62 -5.21 0.92 0.50
CA THR A 62 -5.96 0.91 -0.77
C THR A 62 -6.23 -0.52 -1.22
N HIS A 63 -5.20 -1.37 -1.24
CA HIS A 63 -5.28 -2.77 -1.67
C HIS A 63 -4.10 -3.61 -1.14
N GLY A 64 -4.12 -4.91 -1.40
CA GLY A 64 -3.26 -5.90 -0.75
C GLY A 64 -1.90 -6.18 -1.40
N HIS A 65 -1.47 -5.43 -2.42
CA HIS A 65 -0.16 -5.66 -3.04
C HIS A 65 1.00 -5.32 -2.09
N LEU A 66 2.14 -5.98 -2.31
CA LEU A 66 3.32 -5.87 -1.44
C LEU A 66 3.97 -4.47 -1.52
N ASP A 67 3.88 -3.79 -2.64
CA ASP A 67 4.31 -2.40 -2.81
C ASP A 67 3.33 -1.35 -2.27
N HIS A 68 2.22 -1.79 -1.66
CA HIS A 68 1.29 -0.97 -0.89
C HIS A 68 1.20 -1.39 0.59
N THR A 69 1.67 -2.59 0.95
CA THR A 69 1.50 -3.14 2.30
C THR A 69 2.78 -3.74 2.92
N GLY A 70 3.79 -4.06 2.12
CA GLY A 70 4.96 -4.82 2.54
C GLY A 70 5.90 -4.12 3.52
N TYR A 71 5.72 -2.83 3.79
CA TYR A 71 6.50 -2.11 4.81
C TYR A 71 5.80 -2.11 6.18
N LEU A 72 4.56 -2.57 6.29
CA LEU A 72 3.82 -2.57 7.57
C LEU A 72 4.57 -3.24 8.73
N PRO A 73 5.22 -4.42 8.57
CA PRO A 73 5.96 -5.03 9.68
C PRO A 73 7.15 -4.20 10.16
N ARG A 74 7.81 -3.48 9.25
CA ARG A 74 8.90 -2.53 9.58
C ARG A 74 8.36 -1.34 10.36
N LEU A 75 7.23 -0.81 9.92
CA LEU A 75 6.56 0.29 10.59
C LEU A 75 6.22 -0.08 12.06
N VAL A 76 5.70 -1.28 12.27
CA VAL A 76 5.41 -1.81 13.62
C VAL A 76 6.70 -1.99 14.44
N ARG A 77 7.77 -2.54 13.84
CA ARG A 77 9.08 -2.63 14.49
C ARG A 77 9.61 -1.25 14.91
N GLU A 78 9.37 -0.23 14.11
CA GLU A 78 9.83 1.16 14.34
C GLU A 78 8.97 1.92 15.36
N GLY A 79 7.91 1.30 15.88
CA GLY A 79 7.17 1.78 17.04
C GLY A 79 5.73 2.23 16.77
N PHE A 80 5.20 1.96 15.57
CA PHE A 80 3.78 2.19 15.28
C PHE A 80 2.90 1.29 16.14
N LYS A 81 1.81 1.86 16.66
CA LYS A 81 0.84 1.19 17.55
C LYS A 81 -0.63 1.45 17.17
N GLY A 82 -0.85 2.20 16.10
CA GLY A 82 -2.18 2.55 15.63
C GLY A 82 -2.88 1.40 14.91
N GLU A 83 -4.05 1.69 14.36
CA GLU A 83 -4.83 0.72 13.59
C GLU A 83 -4.43 0.72 12.12
N ILE A 84 -4.46 -0.47 11.49
CA ILE A 84 -4.27 -0.65 10.04
C ILE A 84 -5.65 -0.99 9.47
N ILE A 85 -6.21 -0.08 8.69
CA ILE A 85 -7.61 -0.13 8.25
C ILE A 85 -7.69 -0.40 6.76
N GLY A 86 -8.58 -1.33 6.39
CA GLY A 86 -8.88 -1.63 5.00
C GLY A 86 -10.19 -2.40 4.87
N THR A 87 -10.56 -2.74 3.64
CA THR A 87 -11.70 -3.64 3.40
C THR A 87 -11.37 -5.07 3.81
N ALA A 88 -12.39 -5.90 4.03
CA ALA A 88 -12.20 -7.30 4.41
C ALA A 88 -11.32 -8.06 3.42
N ALA A 89 -11.54 -7.84 2.11
CA ALA A 89 -10.76 -8.48 1.05
C ALA A 89 -9.32 -7.95 1.00
N THR A 90 -9.11 -6.63 1.12
CA THR A 90 -7.76 -6.04 1.20
C THR A 90 -6.95 -6.65 2.33
N LEU A 91 -7.53 -6.73 3.53
CA LEU A 91 -6.84 -7.24 4.72
C LEU A 91 -6.57 -8.74 4.62
N ALA A 92 -7.48 -9.52 4.04
CA ALA A 92 -7.27 -10.95 3.80
C ALA A 92 -6.13 -11.22 2.81
N ILE A 93 -6.05 -10.45 1.71
CA ILE A 93 -4.94 -10.55 0.75
C ILE A 93 -3.62 -10.12 1.42
N THR A 94 -3.66 -9.00 2.16
CA THR A 94 -2.49 -8.49 2.88
C THR A 94 -1.94 -9.52 3.86
N GLU A 95 -2.81 -10.20 4.61
CA GLU A 95 -2.44 -11.26 5.54
C GLU A 95 -1.65 -12.39 4.87
N VAL A 96 -2.12 -12.86 3.71
CA VAL A 96 -1.43 -13.89 2.92
C VAL A 96 -0.08 -13.37 2.42
N ILE A 97 -0.07 -12.18 1.82
CA ILE A 97 1.13 -11.57 1.24
C ILE A 97 2.20 -11.33 2.29
N LEU A 98 1.85 -10.80 3.47
CA LEU A 98 2.82 -10.53 4.54
C LEU A 98 3.43 -11.80 5.12
N ARG A 99 2.64 -12.88 5.29
CA ARG A 99 3.17 -14.17 5.76
C ARG A 99 4.10 -14.83 4.75
N ASP A 100 3.73 -14.80 3.48
CA ASP A 100 4.51 -15.41 2.41
C ASP A 100 5.86 -14.69 2.22
N SER A 101 5.80 -13.36 2.07
CA SER A 101 7.00 -12.52 1.98
C SER A 101 7.91 -12.61 3.20
N ALA A 102 7.37 -12.74 4.42
CA ALA A 102 8.17 -12.96 5.62
C ALA A 102 9.04 -14.22 5.52
N LYS A 103 8.45 -15.34 5.07
CA LYS A 103 9.18 -16.61 4.88
C LYS A 103 10.28 -16.45 3.84
N ILE A 104 9.97 -15.80 2.71
CA ILE A 104 10.97 -15.52 1.66
C ILE A 104 12.11 -14.69 2.23
N HIS A 105 11.82 -13.64 3.02
CA HIS A 105 12.85 -12.80 3.64
C HIS A 105 13.74 -13.57 4.62
N GLU A 106 13.17 -14.47 5.41
CA GLU A 106 13.92 -15.35 6.33
C GLU A 106 14.82 -16.32 5.56
N GLU A 107 14.28 -17.00 4.54
CA GLU A 107 15.04 -17.92 3.69
C GLU A 107 16.19 -17.21 2.94
N GLU A 108 15.94 -16.01 2.41
CA GLU A 108 16.97 -15.19 1.77
C GLU A 108 18.10 -14.81 2.75
N ALA A 109 17.75 -14.45 3.99
CA ALA A 109 18.72 -14.12 5.02
C ALA A 109 19.54 -15.34 5.45
N GLU A 110 18.89 -16.49 5.66
CA GLU A 110 19.55 -17.76 5.98
C GLU A 110 20.52 -18.19 4.88
N LYS A 111 20.08 -18.15 3.62
CA LYS A 111 20.91 -18.45 2.46
C LYS A 111 22.11 -17.52 2.38
N ALA A 112 21.91 -16.22 2.58
CA ALA A 112 22.98 -15.23 2.56
C ALA A 112 24.00 -15.43 3.69
N ASN A 113 23.56 -15.88 4.87
CA ASN A 113 24.44 -16.25 5.98
C ASN A 113 25.23 -17.53 5.68
N LYS A 114 24.60 -18.55 5.10
CA LYS A 114 25.24 -19.82 4.72
C LYS A 114 26.29 -19.66 3.62
N GLU A 115 25.98 -18.86 2.61
CA GLU A 115 26.84 -18.67 1.42
C GLU A 115 27.83 -17.49 1.59
N GLY A 116 27.62 -16.62 2.58
CA GLY A 116 28.56 -15.56 2.93
C GLY A 116 28.63 -14.38 1.94
N TYR A 117 27.66 -14.23 1.04
CA TYR A 117 27.62 -13.13 0.06
C TYR A 117 27.03 -11.82 0.60
N SER A 118 26.44 -11.83 1.80
CA SER A 118 25.90 -10.62 2.43
C SER A 118 27.00 -9.67 2.89
N ARG A 119 26.77 -8.36 2.69
CA ARG A 119 27.58 -7.30 3.30
C ARG A 119 27.34 -7.18 4.81
N HIS A 120 26.16 -7.57 5.28
CA HIS A 120 25.77 -7.55 6.69
C HIS A 120 26.05 -8.92 7.32
N LYS A 121 26.62 -8.93 8.54
CA LYS A 121 26.93 -10.15 9.31
C LYS A 121 26.35 -10.04 10.73
N PRO A 122 25.28 -10.79 11.06
CA PRO A 122 24.51 -11.66 10.17
C PRO A 122 23.70 -10.86 9.14
N ALA A 123 23.35 -11.50 8.02
CA ALA A 123 22.26 -11.07 7.17
C ALA A 123 20.96 -11.18 7.96
N LEU A 124 20.16 -10.12 7.95
CA LEU A 124 18.86 -10.08 8.62
C LEU A 124 17.75 -10.12 7.56
N PRO A 125 16.64 -10.80 7.82
CA PRO A 125 15.46 -10.67 6.98
C PRO A 125 14.96 -9.23 7.03
N PHE A 126 14.24 -8.81 5.99
CA PHE A 126 13.62 -7.50 6.01
C PHE A 126 12.65 -7.38 7.19
N TYR A 127 11.80 -8.39 7.36
CA TYR A 127 11.06 -8.71 8.58
C TYR A 127 10.83 -10.22 8.69
N THR A 128 10.54 -10.67 9.91
CA THR A 128 10.28 -12.08 10.23
C THR A 128 8.80 -12.44 10.16
N LEU A 129 8.49 -13.74 10.18
CA LEU A 129 7.10 -14.21 10.27
C LEU A 129 6.44 -13.73 11.58
N GLU A 130 7.20 -13.67 12.68
CA GLU A 130 6.71 -13.14 13.96
C GLU A 130 6.32 -11.66 13.85
N GLU A 131 7.14 -10.85 13.17
CA GLU A 131 6.84 -9.43 12.93
C GLU A 131 5.60 -9.25 12.05
N ALA A 132 5.41 -10.11 11.04
CA ALA A 132 4.19 -10.14 10.25
C ALA A 132 2.97 -10.45 11.14
N GLU A 133 2.99 -11.52 11.95
CA GLU A 133 1.87 -11.88 12.85
C GLU A 133 1.53 -10.78 13.86
N ARG A 134 2.53 -10.07 14.37
CA ARG A 134 2.31 -8.92 15.26
C ARG A 134 1.59 -7.77 14.54
N THR A 135 1.90 -7.58 13.27
CA THR A 135 1.29 -6.54 12.42
C THR A 135 -0.18 -6.84 12.14
N LEU A 136 -0.52 -8.10 11.84
CA LEU A 136 -1.89 -8.52 11.56
C LEU A 136 -2.86 -8.24 12.72
N ARG A 137 -2.36 -8.24 13.96
CA ARG A 137 -3.17 -7.94 15.16
C ARG A 137 -3.66 -6.49 15.21
N LEU A 138 -3.07 -5.59 14.42
CA LEU A 138 -3.48 -4.19 14.31
C LEU A 138 -4.53 -3.98 13.22
N PHE A 139 -4.93 -5.03 12.50
CA PHE A 139 -5.89 -4.93 11.40
C PHE A 139 -7.29 -4.64 11.92
N ARG A 140 -7.93 -3.63 11.31
CA ARG A 140 -9.32 -3.26 11.57
C ARG A 140 -10.08 -3.21 10.25
N THR A 141 -11.01 -4.15 10.10
CA THR A 141 -11.88 -4.23 8.93
C THR A 141 -12.99 -3.19 8.99
N VAL A 142 -13.26 -2.55 7.86
CA VAL A 142 -14.41 -1.66 7.69
C VAL A 142 -15.17 -1.96 6.40
N LYS A 143 -16.42 -1.49 6.31
CA LYS A 143 -17.24 -1.64 5.11
C LYS A 143 -16.89 -0.57 4.08
N GLU A 144 -16.94 -0.96 2.81
CA GLU A 144 -16.88 -0.02 1.69
C GLU A 144 -18.08 0.94 1.72
N ASP A 145 -17.88 2.12 1.13
CA ASP A 145 -18.89 3.15 0.87
C ASP A 145 -19.56 3.72 2.14
N GLN A 146 -18.88 3.61 3.28
CA GLN A 146 -19.30 4.21 4.54
C GLN A 146 -18.28 5.24 5.01
N TRP A 147 -18.76 6.44 5.33
CA TRP A 147 -17.96 7.46 5.99
C TRP A 147 -17.70 7.07 7.45
N ILE A 148 -16.43 6.94 7.80
CA ILE A 148 -15.96 6.57 9.13
C ILE A 148 -15.32 7.81 9.75
N LYS A 149 -15.83 8.22 10.91
CA LYS A 149 -15.28 9.35 11.67
C LYS A 149 -13.97 8.92 12.34
N ALA A 150 -12.87 9.59 12.02
CA ALA A 150 -11.57 9.42 12.67
C ALA A 150 -11.38 10.42 13.81
N SER A 151 -11.79 11.67 13.60
CA SER A 151 -11.83 12.75 14.60
C SER A 151 -12.97 13.73 14.28
N ASP A 152 -13.06 14.87 14.97
CA ASP A 152 -14.14 15.84 14.74
C ASP A 152 -14.14 16.42 13.32
N HIS A 153 -12.96 16.62 12.73
CA HIS A 153 -12.82 17.20 11.40
C HIS A 153 -12.23 16.24 10.36
N ILE A 154 -11.99 14.98 10.73
CA ILE A 154 -11.40 13.96 9.86
C ILE A 154 -12.35 12.77 9.76
N ARG A 155 -12.69 12.40 8.53
CA ARG A 155 -13.39 11.16 8.20
C ARG A 155 -12.84 10.58 6.91
N PHE A 156 -12.95 9.28 6.74
CA PHE A 156 -12.51 8.59 5.53
C PHE A 156 -13.56 7.59 5.07
N ARG A 157 -13.47 7.21 3.79
CA ARG A 157 -14.33 6.23 3.14
C ARG A 157 -13.49 5.47 2.11
N PHE A 158 -13.71 4.16 2.02
CA PHE A 158 -13.15 3.31 0.97
C PHE A 158 -14.18 3.13 -0.14
N ARG A 159 -13.75 3.18 -1.40
CA ARG A 159 -14.62 3.02 -2.58
C ARG A 159 -13.94 2.12 -3.59
N TYR A 160 -14.67 1.17 -4.13
CA TYR A 160 -14.16 0.21 -5.10
C TYR A 160 -13.48 0.87 -6.31
N ASN A 161 -12.31 0.36 -6.72
CA ASN A 161 -11.52 0.91 -7.81
C ASN A 161 -11.07 -0.13 -8.88
N GLY A 162 -11.59 -1.37 -8.83
CA GLY A 162 -11.46 -2.33 -9.93
C GLY A 162 -10.08 -2.93 -10.22
N HIS A 163 -9.03 -2.65 -9.44
CA HIS A 163 -7.68 -3.13 -9.72
C HIS A 163 -7.46 -4.61 -9.38
N ILE A 164 -7.76 -4.99 -8.14
CA ILE A 164 -7.75 -6.38 -7.67
C ILE A 164 -8.96 -6.60 -6.77
N ILE A 165 -9.21 -7.85 -6.37
CA ILE A 165 -10.29 -8.16 -5.43
C ILE A 165 -10.10 -7.34 -4.13
N GLY A 166 -11.09 -6.53 -3.79
CA GLY A 166 -11.08 -5.67 -2.60
C GLY A 166 -10.34 -4.35 -2.75
N SER A 167 -9.74 -4.04 -3.90
CA SER A 167 -9.02 -2.79 -4.09
C SER A 167 -9.97 -1.59 -4.08
N THR A 168 -9.49 -0.52 -3.45
CA THR A 168 -10.26 0.70 -3.26
C THR A 168 -9.41 1.95 -3.42
N TYR A 169 -10.03 3.02 -3.90
CA TYR A 169 -9.54 4.37 -3.63
C TYR A 169 -10.08 4.84 -2.29
N ILE A 170 -9.32 5.73 -1.65
CA ILE A 170 -9.66 6.31 -0.35
C ILE A 170 -10.06 7.76 -0.55
N GLU A 171 -11.24 8.11 -0.07
CA GLU A 171 -11.64 9.49 0.12
C GLU A 171 -11.39 9.89 1.56
N LEU A 172 -10.58 10.92 1.76
CA LEU A 172 -10.20 11.46 3.06
C LEU A 172 -10.70 12.89 3.16
N SER A 173 -11.73 13.11 3.98
CA SER A 173 -12.29 14.42 4.24
C SER A 173 -11.63 15.04 5.47
N ILE A 174 -10.98 16.18 5.27
CA ILE A 174 -10.29 16.94 6.32
C ILE A 174 -10.82 18.38 6.31
N ASN A 175 -11.58 18.75 7.33
CA ASN A 175 -12.24 20.05 7.43
C ASN A 175 -12.98 20.39 6.13
N GLU A 176 -13.83 19.45 5.70
CA GLU A 176 -14.67 19.47 4.49
C GLU A 176 -13.92 19.41 3.15
N ARG A 177 -12.58 19.48 3.14
CA ARG A 177 -11.79 19.25 1.92
C ARG A 177 -11.61 17.77 1.66
N ILE A 178 -11.80 17.33 0.43
CA ILE A 178 -11.70 15.93 0.00
C ILE A 178 -10.34 15.70 -0.67
N LEU A 179 -9.50 14.88 -0.04
CA LEU A 179 -8.30 14.32 -0.64
C LEU A 179 -8.63 12.90 -1.11
N VAL A 180 -8.35 12.58 -2.37
CA VAL A 180 -8.58 11.25 -2.94
C VAL A 180 -7.26 10.58 -3.26
N PHE A 181 -7.03 9.39 -2.72
CA PHE A 181 -5.89 8.53 -3.04
C PHE A 181 -6.39 7.36 -3.88
N SER A 182 -6.01 7.30 -5.15
CA SER A 182 -6.58 6.31 -6.07
C SER A 182 -6.21 4.87 -5.73
N GLY A 183 -5.05 4.65 -5.08
CA GLY A 183 -4.35 3.37 -5.18
C GLY A 183 -4.01 3.09 -6.63
N ASP A 184 -3.89 1.82 -6.98
CA ASP A 184 -3.82 1.39 -8.38
C ASP A 184 -5.24 1.28 -8.94
N LEU A 185 -5.44 1.68 -10.19
CA LEU A 185 -6.75 1.74 -10.83
C LEU A 185 -6.97 0.56 -11.77
N GLY A 186 -8.15 -0.04 -11.66
CA GLY A 186 -8.64 -1.07 -12.56
C GLY A 186 -8.99 -0.58 -13.95
N ARG A 187 -9.20 -1.55 -14.84
CA ARG A 187 -9.72 -1.33 -16.19
C ARG A 187 -11.24 -1.18 -16.16
N TYR A 188 -11.80 -0.47 -17.14
CA TYR A 188 -13.26 -0.40 -17.33
C TYR A 188 -13.84 -1.70 -17.88
N GLU A 189 -13.05 -2.43 -18.66
CA GLU A 189 -13.41 -3.74 -19.20
C GLU A 189 -12.45 -4.77 -18.62
N ASP A 190 -13.00 -5.67 -17.81
CA ASP A 190 -12.26 -6.77 -17.18
C ASP A 190 -13.17 -8.01 -17.11
N LEU A 191 -12.58 -9.20 -17.17
CA LEU A 191 -13.31 -10.47 -17.15
C LEU A 191 -13.81 -10.84 -15.76
N LEU A 192 -13.13 -10.37 -14.71
CA LEU A 192 -13.34 -10.78 -13.33
C LEU A 192 -13.87 -9.64 -12.47
N LEU A 193 -13.55 -8.40 -12.83
CA LEU A 193 -13.81 -7.22 -12.01
C LEU A 193 -14.81 -6.29 -12.68
N GLU A 194 -15.63 -5.64 -11.84
CA GLU A 194 -16.52 -4.60 -12.30
C GLU A 194 -15.72 -3.32 -12.61
N PRO A 195 -16.26 -2.40 -13.42
CA PRO A 195 -15.60 -1.13 -13.69
C PRO A 195 -15.32 -0.33 -12.40
N PRO A 196 -14.20 0.42 -12.34
CA PRO A 196 -13.88 1.25 -11.18
C PRO A 196 -14.97 2.30 -10.93
N LYS A 197 -15.35 2.51 -9.66
CA LYS A 197 -16.14 3.68 -9.30
C LYS A 197 -15.28 4.94 -9.45
N GLN A 198 -15.92 6.07 -9.69
CA GLN A 198 -15.24 7.38 -9.73
C GLN A 198 -15.63 8.22 -8.50
N PRO A 199 -14.71 9.05 -7.98
CA PRO A 199 -15.06 10.04 -6.96
C PRO A 199 -15.97 11.11 -7.58
N GLU A 200 -16.98 11.55 -6.84
CA GLU A 200 -17.88 12.63 -7.28
C GLU A 200 -17.15 13.99 -7.28
N TRP A 201 -16.21 14.17 -6.36
CA TRP A 201 -15.41 15.37 -6.21
C TRP A 201 -14.08 15.07 -5.51
N ALA A 202 -13.03 15.82 -5.86
CA ALA A 202 -11.76 15.82 -5.15
C ALA A 202 -11.16 17.24 -5.19
N ASP A 203 -10.86 17.81 -4.03
CA ASP A 203 -10.09 19.06 -3.96
C ASP A 203 -8.61 18.79 -4.27
N TYR A 204 -8.14 17.60 -3.90
CA TYR A 204 -6.81 17.08 -4.25
C TYR A 204 -6.93 15.62 -4.66
N LEU A 205 -6.38 15.28 -5.82
CA LEU A 205 -6.37 13.93 -6.37
C LEU A 205 -4.92 13.42 -6.46
N PHE A 206 -4.62 12.36 -5.72
CA PHE A 206 -3.38 11.60 -5.79
C PHE A 206 -3.68 10.36 -6.62
N VAL A 207 -3.33 10.43 -7.90
CA VAL A 207 -3.61 9.38 -8.88
C VAL A 207 -2.33 8.64 -9.24
N GLU A 208 -2.41 7.32 -9.40
CA GLU A 208 -1.33 6.53 -9.96
C GLU A 208 -1.00 6.95 -11.41
N SER A 209 0.18 6.56 -11.87
CA SER A 209 0.65 6.91 -13.21
C SER A 209 1.42 5.78 -13.89
N THR A 210 1.09 4.52 -13.58
CA THR A 210 1.86 3.34 -14.02
C THR A 210 1.98 3.29 -15.54
N TYR A 211 0.89 3.60 -16.25
CA TYR A 211 0.83 3.68 -17.70
C TYR A 211 0.64 5.11 -18.22
N GLY A 212 0.94 6.14 -17.40
CA GLY A 212 0.66 7.54 -17.72
C GLY A 212 1.37 8.09 -18.97
N ASN A 213 2.30 7.34 -19.56
CA ASN A 213 3.01 7.70 -20.79
C ASN A 213 2.58 6.91 -22.03
N LYS A 214 1.56 6.05 -21.94
CA LYS A 214 1.11 5.19 -23.05
C LYS A 214 -0.40 5.09 -23.10
N LEU A 215 -0.93 4.88 -24.30
CA LEU A 215 -2.31 4.43 -24.48
C LEU A 215 -2.35 2.90 -24.46
N HIS A 216 -3.43 2.33 -23.94
CA HIS A 216 -3.66 0.90 -24.07
C HIS A 216 -3.95 0.58 -25.54
N PRO A 217 -3.26 -0.42 -26.12
CA PRO A 217 -3.53 -0.83 -27.48
C PRO A 217 -4.89 -1.53 -27.56
N ASP A 218 -5.57 -1.37 -28.70
CA ASP A 218 -6.81 -2.09 -29.04
C ASP A 218 -6.42 -3.46 -29.62
N GLU A 219 -6.06 -4.39 -28.72
CA GLU A 219 -5.53 -5.70 -29.07
C GLU A 219 -6.32 -6.81 -28.34
N GLU A 220 -6.67 -7.87 -29.08
CA GLU A 220 -7.21 -9.11 -28.54
C GLU A 220 -6.09 -9.89 -27.82
N VAL A 221 -5.77 -9.47 -26.59
CA VAL A 221 -4.68 -10.05 -25.78
C VAL A 221 -4.85 -11.56 -25.61
N GLU A 222 -6.09 -12.05 -25.48
CA GLU A 222 -6.38 -13.48 -25.40
C GLU A 222 -5.93 -14.22 -26.67
N GLN A 223 -6.22 -13.66 -27.85
CA GLN A 223 -5.83 -14.27 -29.12
C GLN A 223 -4.30 -14.29 -29.26
N GLN A 224 -3.62 -13.19 -28.92
CA GLN A 224 -2.15 -13.15 -28.93
C GLN A 224 -1.55 -14.21 -28.01
N LEU A 225 -2.13 -14.39 -26.81
CA LEU A 225 -1.67 -15.40 -25.87
C LEU A 225 -1.88 -16.82 -26.43
N VAL A 226 -3.00 -17.08 -27.09
CA VAL A 226 -3.25 -18.36 -27.78
C VAL A 226 -2.24 -18.61 -28.90
N GLU A 227 -1.90 -17.59 -29.69
CA GLU A 227 -0.93 -17.71 -30.77
C GLU A 227 0.50 -17.99 -30.25
N LEU A 228 0.89 -17.38 -29.12
CA LEU A 228 2.21 -17.59 -28.50
C LEU A 228 2.36 -18.92 -27.77
N THR A 229 1.25 -19.58 -27.42
CA THR A 229 1.25 -20.84 -26.65
C THR A 229 0.98 -22.08 -27.50
N ARG A 230 0.75 -21.90 -28.81
CA ARG A 230 0.68 -22.97 -29.82
C ARG A 230 2.05 -23.33 -30.35
#